data_AF-A0A1S2FB39-F1
#
_entry.id   AF-A0A1S2FB39-F1
#
_cell.length_a   1.000
_cell.length_b   1.000
_cell.length_c   1.000
_cell.angle_alpha   90.00
_cell.angle_beta   90.00
_cell.angle_gamma   90.00
#
_symmetry.space_group_name_H-M   'P 1'
#
loop_
_entity.id
_entity.type
_entity.pdbx_description
1 polymer ?
#
loop_
_entity_poly.entity_id
_entity_poly.type
_entity_poly.pdbx_seq_one_letter_code
_entity_poly.pdbx_strand_id
1 'polypeptide(L)'
;MIQSKTLGSRLSRLMIMFALVLITFVSLAPIVNTIMVSVSSSTAVNAGRVYFFPVELNFSSYGQILNDAKFWKAFLISVERVLLGGAINMILTILMAYPLSRSVTQFRSRNKYMWIIVFTMLFSGGIVPWYMVISKLGLINSIWALVLPGAVPVFNVILLMNFFKGIPKELEEAAFIDGAGPLKILLKIFIPISMPSLATITLFVIVGHWNNFFDGIILINDSEKIPLQTYLQQLSLTRDQMQNLSVEQLQQFNKISNTTLNSAKILVSMIPILLIYPFLQRYLIHGIVLGAVKE
;
A
#
# COMPACT_ATOMS: atom_id res chain seq x y z
N MET A 1 -33.48 1.91 6.32
CA MET A 1 -33.11 3.13 5.54
C MET A 1 -34.37 3.70 4.92
N ILE A 2 -35.03 4.66 5.58
CA ILE A 2 -36.32 5.23 5.14
C ILE A 2 -36.05 6.15 3.95
N GLN A 3 -36.40 5.72 2.73
CA GLN A 3 -36.27 6.57 1.55
C GLN A 3 -37.43 7.55 1.50
N SER A 4 -37.18 8.83 1.76
CA SER A 4 -38.15 9.87 1.45
C SER A 4 -38.43 9.84 -0.07
N LYS A 5 -39.70 9.94 -0.45
CA LYS A 5 -40.16 9.96 -1.86
C LYS A 5 -40.43 11.37 -2.37
N THR A 6 -39.89 12.40 -1.72
CA THR A 6 -40.08 13.80 -2.14
C THR A 6 -39.30 14.10 -3.42
N LEU A 7 -39.80 15.01 -4.27
CA LEU A 7 -39.12 15.43 -5.50
C LEU A 7 -37.70 15.95 -5.23
N GLY A 8 -37.50 16.72 -4.15
CA GLY A 8 -36.18 17.18 -3.71
C GLY A 8 -35.20 16.03 -3.38
N SER A 9 -35.68 14.96 -2.73
CA SER A 9 -34.86 13.76 -2.45
C SER A 9 -34.49 12.96 -3.70
N ARG A 10 -35.30 13.05 -4.77
CA ARG A 10 -35.02 12.38 -6.05
C ARG A 10 -33.99 13.18 -6.84
N LEU A 11 -34.13 14.50 -6.89
CA LEU A 11 -33.17 15.39 -7.55
C LEU A 11 -31.79 15.33 -6.89
N SER A 12 -31.73 15.36 -5.55
CA SER A 12 -30.45 15.24 -4.83
C SER A 12 -29.77 13.89 -5.08
N ARG A 13 -30.53 12.78 -5.09
CA ARG A 13 -30.00 11.46 -5.46
C ARG A 13 -29.46 11.40 -6.88
N LEU A 14 -30.16 12.00 -7.85
CA LEU A 14 -29.69 12.05 -9.23
C LEU A 14 -28.40 12.86 -9.36
N MET A 15 -28.30 14.01 -8.68
CA MET A 15 -27.07 14.81 -8.66
C MET A 15 -25.89 14.07 -8.04
N ILE A 16 -26.11 13.41 -6.89
CA ILE A 16 -25.08 12.59 -6.23
C ILE A 16 -24.66 11.44 -7.15
N MET A 17 -25.61 10.73 -7.75
CA MET A 17 -25.31 9.62 -8.66
C MET A 17 -24.51 10.09 -9.89
N PHE A 18 -24.90 11.21 -10.49
CA PHE A 18 -24.16 11.81 -11.60
C PHE A 18 -22.72 12.16 -11.20
N ALA A 19 -22.53 12.82 -10.04
CA ALA A 19 -21.21 13.15 -9.54
C ALA A 19 -20.35 11.89 -9.28
N LEU A 20 -20.93 10.83 -8.70
CA LEU A 20 -20.23 9.57 -8.47
C LEU A 20 -19.82 8.86 -9.77
N VAL A 21 -20.69 8.87 -10.78
CA VAL A 21 -20.37 8.32 -12.12
C VAL A 21 -19.25 9.12 -12.77
N LEU A 22 -19.29 10.45 -12.69
CA LEU A 22 -18.24 11.31 -13.23
C LEU A 22 -16.89 11.05 -12.55
N ILE A 23 -16.85 11.00 -11.22
CA ILE A 23 -15.64 10.69 -10.45
C ILE A 23 -15.09 9.31 -10.81
N THR A 24 -15.97 8.32 -10.98
CA THR A 24 -15.58 6.97 -11.40
C THR A 24 -14.94 7.01 -12.79
N PHE A 25 -15.53 7.75 -13.74
CA PHE A 25 -14.98 7.87 -15.08
C PHE A 25 -13.61 8.56 -15.08
N VAL A 26 -13.47 9.69 -14.38
CA VAL A 26 -12.21 10.45 -14.31
C VAL A 26 -11.10 9.63 -13.64
N SER A 27 -11.41 8.84 -12.61
CA SER A 27 -10.42 8.00 -11.93
C SER A 27 -9.98 6.78 -12.74
N LEU A 28 -10.87 6.23 -13.59
CA LEU A 28 -10.53 5.10 -14.47
C LEU A 28 -9.81 5.54 -15.76
N ALA A 29 -10.05 6.76 -16.24
CA ALA A 29 -9.45 7.29 -17.46
C ALA A 29 -7.91 7.10 -17.57
N PRO A 30 -7.08 7.45 -16.56
CA PRO A 30 -5.63 7.26 -16.65
C PRO A 30 -5.20 5.78 -16.70
N ILE A 31 -5.95 4.91 -16.02
CA ILE A 31 -5.70 3.46 -16.03
C ILE A 31 -5.99 2.91 -17.43
N VAL A 32 -7.14 3.27 -17.99
CA VAL A 32 -7.55 2.90 -19.35
C VAL A 32 -6.52 3.38 -20.36
N ASN A 33 -6.08 4.64 -20.28
CA ASN A 33 -5.06 5.17 -21.18
C ASN A 33 -3.73 4.40 -21.06
N THR A 34 -3.29 4.06 -19.85
CA THR A 34 -2.07 3.27 -19.62
C THR A 34 -2.18 1.88 -20.27
N ILE A 35 -3.35 1.23 -20.15
CA ILE A 35 -3.64 -0.04 -20.83
C ILE A 35 -3.53 0.15 -22.35
N MET A 36 -4.19 1.17 -22.92
CA MET A 36 -4.17 1.41 -24.37
C MET A 36 -2.76 1.71 -24.89
N VAL A 37 -1.98 2.52 -24.18
CA VAL A 37 -0.58 2.81 -24.52
C VAL A 37 0.27 1.55 -24.48
N SER A 38 0.03 0.64 -23.53
CA SER A 38 0.82 -0.60 -23.40
C SER A 38 0.64 -1.60 -24.54
N VAL A 39 -0.51 -1.56 -25.23
CA VAL A 39 -0.87 -2.49 -26.31
C VAL A 39 -0.81 -1.85 -27.71
N SER A 40 -0.41 -0.58 -27.81
CA SER A 40 -0.32 0.16 -29.07
C SER A 40 1.10 0.20 -29.62
N SER A 41 1.25 0.45 -30.92
CA SER A 41 2.57 0.61 -31.54
C SER A 41 3.33 1.82 -30.97
N SER A 42 4.65 1.68 -30.81
CA SER A 42 5.51 2.78 -30.31
C SER A 42 5.46 4.02 -31.20
N THR A 43 5.27 3.83 -32.52
CA THR A 43 5.08 4.91 -33.50
C THR A 43 3.80 5.70 -33.23
N ALA A 44 2.68 5.01 -32.99
CA ALA A 44 1.40 5.66 -32.69
C ALA A 44 1.39 6.35 -31.32
N VAL A 45 2.03 5.75 -30.31
CA VAL A 45 2.19 6.33 -28.97
C VAL A 45 3.02 7.61 -29.02
N ASN A 46 4.18 7.58 -29.69
CA ASN A 46 5.04 8.76 -29.83
C ASN A 46 4.41 9.87 -30.67
N ALA A 47 3.52 9.52 -31.61
CA ALA A 47 2.74 10.48 -32.38
C ALA A 47 1.54 11.07 -31.61
N GLY A 48 1.32 10.68 -30.35
CA GLY A 48 0.23 11.20 -29.52
C GLY A 48 -1.17 10.75 -29.97
N ARG A 49 -1.28 9.67 -30.75
CA ARG A 49 -2.55 9.21 -31.33
C ARG A 49 -3.36 8.27 -30.41
N VAL A 50 -2.77 7.83 -29.31
CA VAL A 50 -3.36 6.83 -28.40
C VAL A 50 -4.04 7.53 -27.22
N TYR A 51 -5.37 7.46 -27.18
CA TYR A 51 -6.20 7.99 -26.10
C TYR A 51 -6.95 6.85 -25.39
N PHE A 52 -8.22 6.62 -25.76
CA PHE A 52 -9.08 5.59 -25.17
C PHE A 52 -9.16 4.29 -25.97
N PHE A 53 -8.65 4.29 -27.20
CA PHE A 53 -8.60 3.12 -28.07
C PHE A 53 -7.17 2.83 -28.48
N PRO A 54 -6.81 1.55 -28.65
CA PRO A 54 -5.48 1.18 -29.07
C PRO A 54 -5.31 1.49 -30.55
N VAL A 55 -4.11 1.92 -30.94
CA VAL A 55 -3.75 2.19 -32.32
C VAL A 55 -2.63 1.25 -32.72
N GLU A 56 -2.83 0.48 -33.80
CA GLU A 56 -1.88 -0.54 -34.29
C GLU A 56 -1.47 -1.53 -33.18
N LEU A 57 -2.36 -2.49 -32.89
CA LEU A 57 -2.17 -3.46 -31.80
C LEU A 57 -0.80 -4.15 -31.85
N ASN A 58 -0.05 -4.05 -30.76
CA ASN A 58 1.29 -4.59 -30.63
C ASN A 58 1.53 -5.12 -29.20
N PHE A 59 1.79 -6.42 -29.09
CA PHE A 59 2.07 -7.10 -27.81
C PHE A 59 3.56 -7.38 -27.57
N SER A 60 4.47 -6.89 -28.43
CA SER A 60 5.91 -7.13 -28.31
C SER A 60 6.48 -6.67 -26.97
N SER A 61 5.94 -5.60 -26.38
CA SER A 61 6.32 -5.11 -25.05
C SER A 61 6.17 -6.16 -23.96
N TYR A 62 5.10 -6.97 -24.00
CA TYR A 62 4.89 -8.05 -23.03
C TYR A 62 5.90 -9.18 -23.20
N GLY A 63 6.24 -9.52 -24.46
CA GLY A 63 7.32 -10.48 -24.75
C GLY A 63 8.70 -10.00 -24.27
N GLN A 64 8.96 -8.69 -24.33
CA GLN A 64 10.20 -8.11 -23.80
C GLN A 64 10.23 -8.16 -22.26
N ILE A 65 9.11 -7.91 -21.59
CA ILE A 65 9.01 -8.00 -20.11
C ILE A 65 9.32 -9.41 -19.62
N LEU A 66 8.84 -10.45 -20.32
CA LEU A 66 9.13 -11.84 -19.95
C LEU A 66 10.63 -12.16 -19.92
N ASN A 67 11.42 -11.49 -20.75
CA ASN A 67 12.87 -11.66 -20.82
C ASN A 67 13.65 -10.62 -19.99
N ASP A 68 12.96 -9.68 -19.32
CA ASP A 68 13.59 -8.65 -18.50
C ASP A 68 13.89 -9.18 -17.08
N ALA A 69 15.06 -9.81 -16.93
CA ALA A 69 15.50 -10.36 -15.65
C ALA A 69 15.55 -9.30 -14.53
N LYS A 70 15.85 -8.03 -14.85
CA LYS A 70 15.91 -6.95 -13.85
C LYS A 70 14.52 -6.63 -13.32
N PHE A 71 13.52 -6.56 -14.19
CA PHE A 71 12.13 -6.36 -13.80
C PHE A 71 11.64 -7.46 -12.85
N TRP A 72 11.86 -8.74 -13.21
CA TRP A 72 11.43 -9.87 -12.37
C TRP A 72 12.19 -9.94 -11.04
N LYS A 73 13.47 -9.59 -11.02
CA LYS A 73 14.23 -9.50 -9.77
C LYS A 73 13.67 -8.41 -8.85
N ALA A 74 13.41 -7.21 -9.37
CA ALA A 74 12.79 -6.12 -8.62
C ALA A 74 11.37 -6.48 -8.14
N PHE A 75 10.61 -7.21 -8.95
CA PHE A 75 9.31 -7.75 -8.59
C PHE A 75 9.40 -8.70 -7.40
N LEU A 76 10.33 -9.66 -7.43
CA LEU A 76 10.55 -10.62 -6.34
C LEU A 76 10.97 -9.93 -5.03
N ILE A 77 11.82 -8.91 -5.11
CA ILE A 77 12.22 -8.10 -3.94
C ILE A 77 11.02 -7.37 -3.33
N SER A 78 10.12 -6.85 -4.15
CA SER A 78 8.87 -6.25 -3.66
C SER A 78 7.97 -7.28 -2.97
N VAL A 79 7.86 -8.50 -3.53
CA VAL A 79 7.12 -9.59 -2.88
C VAL A 79 7.76 -9.97 -1.54
N GLU A 80 9.08 -10.14 -1.50
CA GLU A 80 9.84 -10.42 -0.28
C GLU A 80 9.62 -9.33 0.78
N ARG A 81 9.72 -8.06 0.38
CA ARG A 81 9.47 -6.91 1.25
C ARG A 81 8.07 -6.93 1.83
N VAL A 82 7.04 -7.20 1.02
CA VAL A 82 5.65 -7.26 1.48
C VAL A 82 5.45 -8.43 2.45
N LEU A 83 6.04 -9.59 2.19
CA LEU A 83 5.90 -10.76 3.08
C LEU A 83 6.61 -10.53 4.42
N LEU A 84 7.88 -10.10 4.40
CA LEU A 84 8.67 -9.87 5.61
C LEU A 84 8.14 -8.67 6.40
N GLY A 85 7.97 -7.53 5.73
CA GLY A 85 7.43 -6.31 6.34
C GLY A 85 5.99 -6.49 6.80
N GLY A 86 5.17 -7.19 6.01
CA GLY A 86 3.82 -7.58 6.38
C GLY A 86 3.76 -8.39 7.66
N ALA A 87 4.52 -9.48 7.73
CA ALA A 87 4.56 -10.34 8.91
C ALA A 87 5.02 -9.58 10.17
N ILE A 88 6.13 -8.84 10.06
CA ILE A 88 6.69 -8.09 11.18
C ILE A 88 5.73 -7.00 11.65
N ASN A 89 5.16 -6.23 10.72
CA ASN A 89 4.17 -5.19 11.03
C ASN A 89 2.98 -5.78 11.77
N MET A 90 2.42 -6.89 11.28
CA MET A 90 1.26 -7.50 11.91
C MET A 90 1.57 -8.02 13.32
N ILE A 91 2.68 -8.73 13.49
CA ILE A 91 3.10 -9.24 14.79
C ILE A 91 3.29 -8.10 15.79
N LEU A 92 4.08 -7.07 15.43
CA LEU A 92 4.35 -5.94 16.32
C LEU A 92 3.09 -5.12 16.59
N THR A 93 2.23 -4.94 15.58
CA THR A 93 0.96 -4.21 15.73
C THR A 93 0.04 -4.92 16.71
N ILE A 94 -0.13 -6.24 16.60
CA ILE A 94 -0.97 -7.03 17.51
C ILE A 94 -0.41 -7.00 18.94
N LEU A 95 0.89 -7.26 19.08
CA LEU A 95 1.56 -7.30 20.39
C LEU A 95 1.58 -5.95 21.10
N MET A 96 1.62 -4.84 20.35
CA MET A 96 1.57 -3.49 20.91
C MET A 96 0.14 -3.04 21.21
N ALA A 97 -0.82 -3.32 20.32
CA ALA A 97 -2.20 -2.90 20.48
C ALA A 97 -2.91 -3.55 21.68
N TYR A 98 -2.62 -4.83 21.95
CA TYR A 98 -3.26 -5.59 23.02
C TYR A 98 -3.04 -5.03 24.43
N PRO A 99 -1.81 -4.80 24.92
CA PRO A 99 -1.60 -4.19 26.23
C PRO A 99 -2.05 -2.72 26.29
N LEU A 100 -2.01 -1.99 25.18
CA LEU A 100 -2.42 -0.57 25.13
C LEU A 100 -3.95 -0.37 25.12
N SER A 101 -4.71 -1.40 24.74
CA SER A 101 -6.18 -1.39 24.81
C SER A 101 -6.68 -1.48 26.25
N ARG A 102 -5.86 -2.02 27.17
CA ARG A 102 -6.18 -2.18 28.60
C ARG A 102 -6.38 -0.86 29.31
N SER A 103 -7.12 -0.90 30.42
CA SER A 103 -7.30 0.26 31.30
C SER A 103 -6.01 0.59 32.05
N VAL A 104 -5.91 1.82 32.58
CA VAL A 104 -4.76 2.24 33.41
C VAL A 104 -4.64 1.41 34.68
N THR A 105 -5.75 0.85 35.18
CA THR A 105 -5.75 -0.08 36.32
C THR A 105 -5.05 -1.40 36.02
N GLN A 106 -5.23 -1.93 34.80
CA GLN A 106 -4.58 -3.17 34.34
C GLN A 106 -3.14 -2.91 33.85
N PHE A 107 -2.90 -1.77 33.20
CA PHE A 107 -1.57 -1.37 32.72
C PHE A 107 -1.24 0.06 33.14
N ARG A 108 -0.59 0.21 34.30
CA ARG A 108 -0.30 1.52 34.92
C ARG A 108 0.48 2.47 34.00
N SER A 109 1.40 1.94 33.20
CA SER A 109 2.25 2.74 32.29
C SER A 109 1.63 3.01 30.92
N ARG A 110 0.39 2.57 30.67
CA ARG A 110 -0.32 2.73 29.39
C ARG A 110 -0.24 4.14 28.82
N ASN A 111 -0.58 5.15 29.62
CA ASN A 111 -0.64 6.52 29.15
C ASN A 111 0.74 7.06 28.74
N LYS A 112 1.82 6.62 29.40
CA LYS A 112 3.19 7.00 29.04
C LYS A 112 3.57 6.43 27.67
N TYR A 113 3.34 5.14 27.45
CA TYR A 113 3.63 4.51 26.15
C TYR A 113 2.75 5.07 25.02
N MET A 114 1.47 5.32 25.28
CA MET A 114 0.60 5.99 24.31
C MET A 114 1.13 7.38 23.94
N TRP A 115 1.61 8.15 24.91
CA TRP A 115 2.17 9.47 24.64
C TRP A 115 3.43 9.39 23.77
N ILE A 116 4.34 8.46 24.07
CA ILE A 116 5.54 8.21 23.25
C ILE A 116 5.15 7.85 21.81
N ILE A 117 4.23 6.90 21.63
CA ILE A 117 3.80 6.42 20.32
C ILE A 117 3.15 7.55 19.51
N VAL A 118 2.22 8.30 20.12
CA VAL A 118 1.58 9.45 19.46
C VAL A 118 2.59 10.55 19.14
N PHE A 119 3.53 10.82 20.04
CA PHE A 119 4.61 11.78 19.80
C PHE A 119 5.43 11.38 18.57
N THR A 120 5.84 10.12 18.44
CA THR A 120 6.61 9.64 17.26
C THR A 120 5.82 9.65 15.96
N MET A 121 4.48 9.64 16.01
CA MET A 121 3.62 9.80 14.84
C MET A 121 3.53 11.25 14.38
N LEU A 122 3.54 12.21 15.33
CA LEU A 122 3.42 13.64 15.03
C LEU A 122 4.77 14.31 14.73
N PHE A 123 5.83 13.83 15.37
CA PHE A 123 7.17 14.38 15.26
C PHE A 123 8.11 13.37 14.62
N SER A 124 8.85 13.82 13.61
CA SER A 124 9.87 13.04 12.91
C SER A 124 11.20 13.77 12.92
N GLY A 125 12.30 13.03 13.05
CA GLY A 125 13.65 13.57 12.91
C GLY A 125 13.98 13.99 11.47
N GLY A 126 13.13 13.69 10.50
CA GLY A 126 13.36 13.97 9.09
C GLY A 126 14.25 12.94 8.40
N ILE A 127 14.41 13.11 7.08
CA ILE A 127 15.05 12.11 6.21
C ILE A 127 16.54 11.93 6.54
N VAL A 128 17.27 13.03 6.81
CA VAL A 128 18.72 12.97 7.06
C VAL A 128 19.04 12.19 8.34
N PRO A 129 18.49 12.52 9.53
CA PRO A 129 18.72 11.72 10.73
C PRO A 129 18.24 10.28 10.60
N TRP A 130 17.10 10.06 9.94
CA TRP A 130 16.59 8.71 9.67
C TRP A 130 17.57 7.88 8.84
N TYR A 131 18.10 8.42 7.76
CA TYR A 131 19.15 7.78 6.95
C TYR A 131 20.41 7.49 7.76
N MET A 132 20.88 8.47 8.56
CA MET A 132 22.07 8.30 9.38
C MET A 132 21.93 7.17 10.40
N VAL A 133 20.74 6.97 10.99
CA VAL A 133 20.49 5.85 11.90
C VAL A 133 20.61 4.51 11.16
N ILE A 134 19.97 4.37 10.00
CA ILE A 134 20.00 3.14 9.21
C ILE A 134 21.42 2.82 8.73
N SER A 135 22.16 3.85 8.30
CA SER A 135 23.56 3.75 7.91
C SER A 135 24.45 3.31 9.07
N LYS A 136 24.31 3.90 10.26
CA LYS A 136 25.08 3.52 11.46
C LYS A 136 24.78 2.10 11.94
N LEU A 137 23.55 1.61 11.71
CA LEU A 137 23.17 0.23 11.99
C LEU A 137 23.68 -0.77 10.94
N GLY A 138 24.35 -0.31 9.88
CA GLY A 138 24.90 -1.18 8.83
C GLY A 138 23.84 -1.84 7.95
N LEU A 139 22.62 -1.31 7.92
CA LEU A 139 21.49 -1.92 7.20
C LEU A 139 21.40 -1.47 5.73
N ILE A 140 22.17 -0.45 5.33
CA ILE A 140 22.16 0.07 3.95
C ILE A 140 22.46 -1.04 2.95
N ASN A 141 21.77 -1.00 1.81
CA ASN A 141 21.89 -1.98 0.73
C ASN A 141 21.43 -3.42 1.13
N SER A 142 20.45 -3.51 2.03
CA SER A 142 19.83 -4.76 2.50
C SER A 142 18.30 -4.67 2.52
N ILE A 143 17.62 -5.81 2.40
CA ILE A 143 16.16 -5.90 2.54
C ILE A 143 15.67 -5.37 3.90
N TRP A 144 16.50 -5.53 4.95
CA TRP A 144 16.17 -5.06 6.30
C TRP A 144 16.08 -3.54 6.41
N ALA A 145 16.82 -2.79 5.58
CA ALA A 145 16.65 -1.34 5.49
C ALA A 145 15.27 -0.95 4.91
N LEU A 146 14.63 -1.82 4.12
CA LEU A 146 13.30 -1.57 3.54
C LEU A 146 12.14 -2.03 4.43
N VAL A 147 12.45 -2.84 5.46
CA VAL A 147 11.47 -3.52 6.32
C VAL A 147 11.46 -2.92 7.73
N LEU A 148 12.61 -2.86 8.39
CA LEU A 148 12.69 -2.51 9.81
C LEU A 148 12.31 -1.06 10.15
N PRO A 149 12.67 -0.03 9.36
CA PRO A 149 12.33 1.35 9.72
C PRO A 149 10.83 1.61 9.81
N GLY A 150 10.03 0.87 9.03
CA GLY A 150 8.56 0.93 9.02
C GLY A 150 7.88 -0.18 9.83
N ALA A 151 8.63 -0.95 10.64
CA ALA A 151 8.15 -2.17 11.30
C ALA A 151 6.97 -1.96 12.27
N VAL A 152 6.79 -0.73 12.78
CA VAL A 152 5.68 -0.38 13.68
C VAL A 152 4.87 0.75 13.06
N PRO A 153 3.85 0.41 12.25
CA PRO A 153 2.92 1.41 11.72
C PRO A 153 2.00 1.92 12.84
N VAL A 154 2.35 3.04 13.46
CA VAL A 154 1.67 3.60 14.65
C VAL A 154 0.16 3.78 14.42
N PHE A 155 -0.25 4.26 13.25
CA PHE A 155 -1.67 4.40 12.90
C PHE A 155 -2.42 3.07 13.01
N ASN A 156 -1.84 1.98 12.52
CA ASN A 156 -2.45 0.65 12.57
C ASN A 156 -2.52 0.11 14.00
N VAL A 157 -1.52 0.41 14.84
CA VAL A 157 -1.54 0.11 16.29
C VAL A 157 -2.73 0.78 16.96
N ILE A 158 -2.94 2.07 16.70
CA ILE A 158 -4.05 2.83 17.29
C ILE A 158 -5.40 2.30 16.80
N LEU A 159 -5.52 1.97 15.51
CA LEU A 159 -6.72 1.39 14.93
C LEU A 159 -7.07 0.05 15.61
N LEU A 160 -6.10 -0.87 15.68
CA LEU A 160 -6.32 -2.18 16.31
C LEU A 160 -6.60 -2.06 17.81
N MET A 161 -5.90 -1.15 18.50
CA MET A 161 -6.12 -0.88 19.93
C MET A 161 -7.56 -0.41 20.17
N ASN A 162 -8.08 0.50 19.35
CA ASN A 162 -9.45 0.99 19.48
C ASN A 162 -10.46 -0.12 19.18
N PHE A 163 -10.18 -0.99 18.21
CA PHE A 163 -11.01 -2.17 17.98
C PHE A 163 -11.01 -3.12 19.19
N PHE A 164 -9.83 -3.45 19.75
CA PHE A 164 -9.71 -4.29 20.93
C PHE A 164 -10.44 -3.74 22.16
N LYS A 165 -10.54 -2.41 22.30
CA LYS A 165 -11.33 -1.77 23.37
C LYS A 165 -12.83 -1.98 23.24
N GLY A 166 -13.33 -2.16 22.02
CA GLY A 166 -14.73 -2.43 21.75
C GLY A 166 -15.14 -3.88 22.02
N ILE A 167 -14.19 -4.78 22.28
CA ILE A 167 -14.48 -6.18 22.62
C ILE A 167 -15.03 -6.24 24.06
N PRO A 168 -16.18 -6.91 24.30
CA PRO A 168 -16.76 -7.04 25.63
C PRO A 168 -15.78 -7.65 26.65
N LYS A 169 -15.67 -7.04 27.83
CA LYS A 169 -14.70 -7.46 28.87
C LYS A 169 -15.06 -8.80 29.48
N GLU A 170 -16.34 -9.16 29.46
CA GLU A 170 -16.90 -10.39 30.00
C GLU A 170 -16.25 -11.63 29.34
N LEU A 171 -15.91 -11.54 28.06
CA LEU A 171 -15.21 -12.61 27.34
C LEU A 171 -13.79 -12.86 27.88
N GLU A 172 -13.10 -11.79 28.28
CA GLU A 172 -11.78 -11.88 28.88
C GLU A 172 -11.85 -12.39 30.32
N GLU A 173 -12.79 -11.87 31.11
CA GLU A 173 -12.99 -12.28 32.51
C GLU A 173 -13.37 -13.76 32.60
N ALA A 174 -14.26 -14.24 31.73
CA ALA A 174 -14.61 -15.66 31.65
C ALA A 174 -13.38 -16.52 31.33
N ALA A 175 -12.58 -16.12 30.33
CA ALA A 175 -11.37 -16.86 29.99
C ALA A 175 -10.31 -16.83 31.09
N PHE A 176 -10.22 -15.74 31.85
CA PHE A 176 -9.34 -15.62 33.00
C PHE A 176 -9.78 -16.55 34.15
N ILE A 177 -11.10 -16.66 34.41
CA ILE A 177 -11.67 -17.61 35.37
C ILE A 177 -11.36 -19.06 34.94
N ASP A 178 -11.39 -19.34 33.63
CA ASP A 178 -10.98 -20.63 33.04
C ASP A 178 -9.45 -20.86 33.04
N GLY A 179 -8.67 -19.99 33.71
CA GLY A 179 -7.22 -20.11 33.86
C GLY A 179 -6.42 -19.76 32.60
N ALA A 180 -7.00 -19.05 31.64
CA ALA A 180 -6.26 -18.59 30.45
C ALA A 180 -5.34 -17.41 30.79
N GLY A 181 -4.04 -17.55 30.51
CA GLY A 181 -3.10 -16.44 30.58
C GLY A 181 -3.28 -15.39 29.45
N PRO A 182 -2.69 -14.19 29.57
CA PRO A 182 -2.91 -13.08 28.62
C PRO A 182 -2.60 -13.42 27.16
N LEU A 183 -1.53 -14.19 26.91
CA LEU A 183 -1.17 -14.62 25.56
C LEU A 183 -2.22 -15.57 24.97
N LYS A 184 -2.76 -16.49 25.78
CA LYS A 184 -3.82 -17.42 25.36
C LYS A 184 -5.12 -16.66 25.07
N ILE A 185 -5.46 -15.65 25.87
CA ILE A 185 -6.60 -14.76 25.65
C ILE A 185 -6.42 -13.99 24.33
N LEU A 186 -5.25 -13.40 24.10
CA LEU A 186 -4.93 -12.71 22.85
C LEU A 186 -5.14 -13.61 21.63
N LEU A 187 -4.50 -14.78 21.63
CA LEU A 187 -4.50 -15.70 20.48
C LEU A 187 -5.86 -16.37 20.23
N LYS A 188 -6.58 -16.75 21.29
CA LYS A 188 -7.83 -17.52 21.16
C LYS A 188 -9.10 -16.68 21.15
N ILE A 189 -9.06 -15.43 21.61
CA ILE A 189 -10.26 -14.59 21.74
C ILE A 189 -10.09 -13.32 20.91
N PHE A 190 -9.08 -12.51 21.20
CA PHE A 190 -8.94 -11.20 20.56
C PHE A 190 -8.63 -11.31 19.07
N ILE A 191 -7.68 -12.16 18.66
CA ILE A 191 -7.33 -12.32 17.24
C ILE A 191 -8.53 -12.80 16.39
N PRO A 192 -9.24 -13.90 16.75
CA PRO A 192 -10.39 -14.35 15.97
C PRO A 192 -11.52 -13.33 15.86
N ILE A 193 -11.83 -12.60 16.93
CA ILE A 193 -12.87 -11.56 16.93
C ILE A 193 -12.43 -10.36 16.06
N SER A 194 -11.13 -10.07 16.04
CA SER A 194 -10.58 -8.94 15.29
C SER A 194 -10.25 -9.23 13.83
N MET A 195 -10.61 -10.38 13.29
CA MET A 195 -10.34 -10.73 11.88
C MET A 195 -10.75 -9.65 10.87
N PRO A 196 -11.91 -8.95 10.99
CA PRO A 196 -12.26 -7.86 10.08
C PRO A 196 -11.30 -6.66 10.16
N SER A 197 -10.87 -6.30 11.37
CA SER A 197 -9.91 -5.21 11.59
C SER A 197 -8.51 -5.60 11.12
N LEU A 198 -8.07 -6.82 11.41
CA LEU A 198 -6.79 -7.36 10.96
C LEU A 198 -6.70 -7.46 9.45
N ALA A 199 -7.78 -7.84 8.75
CA ALA A 199 -7.83 -7.83 7.30
C ALA A 199 -7.66 -6.42 6.71
N THR A 200 -8.29 -5.42 7.34
CA THR A 200 -8.15 -4.00 6.95
C THR A 200 -6.71 -3.51 7.14
N ILE A 201 -6.11 -3.82 8.30
CA ILE A 201 -4.71 -3.45 8.59
C ILE A 201 -3.75 -4.15 7.63
N THR A 202 -3.99 -5.44 7.36
CA THR A 202 -3.19 -6.22 6.41
C THR A 202 -3.20 -5.59 5.03
N LEU A 203 -4.36 -5.11 4.55
CA LEU A 203 -4.45 -4.36 3.31
C LEU A 203 -3.57 -3.11 3.33
N PHE A 204 -3.68 -2.27 4.36
CA PHE A 204 -2.88 -1.05 4.46
C PHE A 204 -1.39 -1.34 4.48
N VAL A 205 -0.97 -2.41 5.16
CA VAL A 205 0.42 -2.84 5.22
C VAL A 205 0.93 -3.34 3.87
N ILE A 206 0.16 -4.20 3.18
CA ILE A 206 0.52 -4.70 1.83
C ILE A 206 0.62 -3.53 0.85
N VAL A 207 -0.40 -2.67 0.80
CA VAL A 207 -0.42 -1.50 -0.09
C VAL A 207 0.73 -0.55 0.23
N GLY A 208 1.02 -0.32 1.51
CA GLY A 208 2.13 0.53 1.95
C GLY A 208 3.49 0.01 1.49
N HIS A 209 3.81 -1.26 1.77
CA HIS A 209 5.09 -1.84 1.33
C HIS A 209 5.18 -1.99 -0.19
N TRP A 210 4.08 -2.37 -0.85
CA TRP A 210 4.07 -2.54 -2.30
C TRP A 210 4.31 -1.23 -3.03
N ASN A 211 3.71 -0.11 -2.57
CA ASN A 211 3.78 1.19 -3.26
C ASN A 211 4.97 2.06 -2.86
N ASN A 212 5.73 1.68 -1.83
CA ASN A 212 6.82 2.52 -1.34
C ASN A 212 8.05 2.45 -2.27
N PHE A 213 8.17 3.48 -3.11
CA PHE A 213 9.31 3.69 -4.01
C PHE A 213 10.49 4.43 -3.35
N PHE A 214 10.24 5.22 -2.31
CA PHE A 214 11.18 6.21 -1.81
C PHE A 214 12.34 5.57 -1.04
N ASP A 215 12.03 4.57 -0.21
CA ASP A 215 13.05 3.88 0.60
C ASP A 215 14.13 3.23 -0.27
N GLY A 216 13.73 2.65 -1.41
CA GLY A 216 14.68 2.04 -2.33
C GLY A 216 15.61 3.05 -3.01
N ILE A 217 15.16 4.29 -3.23
CA ILE A 217 16.00 5.35 -3.81
C ILE A 217 17.11 5.74 -2.83
N ILE A 218 16.80 5.77 -1.53
CA ILE A 218 17.70 6.33 -0.51
C ILE A 218 18.59 5.26 0.12
N LEU A 219 18.05 4.06 0.35
CA LEU A 219 18.69 3.06 1.20
C LEU A 219 19.37 1.93 0.43
N ILE A 220 19.12 1.80 -0.87
CA ILE A 220 19.64 0.72 -1.71
C ILE A 220 20.55 1.28 -2.80
N ASN A 221 21.79 0.80 -2.81
CA ASN A 221 22.81 1.24 -3.77
C ASN A 221 22.94 0.25 -4.94
N ASP A 222 22.70 -1.03 -4.68
CA ASP A 222 22.80 -2.09 -5.68
C ASP A 222 21.52 -2.17 -6.51
N SER A 223 21.65 -1.95 -7.82
CA SER A 223 20.54 -2.01 -8.78
C SER A 223 19.79 -3.35 -8.75
N GLU A 224 20.44 -4.42 -8.32
CA GLU A 224 19.84 -5.74 -8.24
C GLU A 224 18.99 -5.95 -6.98
N LYS A 225 19.06 -5.04 -6.00
CA LYS A 225 18.32 -5.10 -4.72
C LYS A 225 17.18 -4.08 -4.63
N ILE A 226 16.93 -3.36 -5.72
CA ILE A 226 15.92 -2.31 -5.77
C ILE A 226 14.52 -2.94 -5.86
N PRO A 227 13.54 -2.50 -5.05
CA PRO A 227 12.16 -2.99 -5.15
C PRO A 227 11.46 -2.42 -6.40
N LEU A 228 10.41 -3.11 -6.84
CA LEU A 228 9.69 -2.85 -8.08
C LEU A 228 9.29 -1.38 -8.27
N GLN A 229 8.71 -0.73 -7.25
CA GLN A 229 8.24 0.65 -7.42
C GLN A 229 9.37 1.65 -7.55
N THR A 230 10.48 1.44 -6.85
CA THR A 230 11.69 2.24 -7.04
C THR A 230 12.23 2.07 -8.45
N TYR A 231 12.27 0.83 -8.94
CA TYR A 231 12.68 0.52 -10.31
C TYR A 231 11.77 1.23 -11.34
N LEU A 232 10.45 1.17 -11.19
CA LEU A 232 9.49 1.85 -12.07
C LEU A 232 9.59 3.38 -11.99
N GLN A 233 9.84 3.93 -10.80
CA GLN A 233 10.03 5.37 -10.61
C GLN A 233 11.30 5.85 -11.34
N GLN A 234 12.39 5.10 -11.28
CA GLN A 234 13.64 5.43 -11.99
C GLN A 234 13.43 5.45 -13.51
N LEU A 235 12.68 4.49 -14.07
CA LEU A 235 12.33 4.47 -15.49
C LEU A 235 11.52 5.70 -15.92
N SER A 236 10.72 6.26 -15.01
CA SER A 236 9.90 7.45 -15.26
C SER A 236 10.72 8.73 -15.17
N LEU A 237 11.67 8.83 -14.23
CA LEU A 237 12.54 10.01 -14.04
C LEU A 237 13.56 10.19 -15.17
N THR A 238 14.05 9.11 -15.77
CA THR A 238 14.90 9.20 -16.97
C THR A 238 14.16 9.88 -18.13
N ARG A 239 12.82 9.87 -18.15
CA ARG A 239 12.00 10.54 -19.17
C ARG A 239 12.13 12.06 -19.13
N ASP A 240 12.19 12.66 -17.94
CA ASP A 240 12.26 14.13 -17.78
C ASP A 240 13.65 14.67 -18.18
N GLN A 241 14.71 13.88 -17.99
CA GLN A 241 16.04 14.20 -18.49
C GLN A 241 16.14 14.21 -20.03
N MET A 242 15.15 13.64 -20.74
CA MET A 242 15.11 13.63 -22.22
C MET A 242 14.75 14.98 -22.83
N GLN A 243 14.16 15.91 -22.07
CA GLN A 243 13.82 17.25 -22.59
C GLN A 243 15.06 18.10 -22.93
N ASN A 244 16.26 17.68 -22.48
CA ASN A 244 17.52 18.39 -22.66
C ASN A 244 18.53 17.68 -23.60
N LEU A 245 18.11 16.64 -24.34
CA LEU A 245 19.01 15.85 -25.22
C LEU A 245 18.97 16.34 -26.68
N SER A 246 20.09 16.19 -27.40
CA SER A 246 20.19 16.55 -28.82
C SER A 246 19.39 15.59 -29.73
N VAL A 247 19.05 16.04 -30.94
CA VAL A 247 18.24 15.28 -31.92
C VAL A 247 18.87 13.92 -32.29
N GLU A 248 20.19 13.82 -32.29
CA GLU A 248 20.93 12.59 -32.58
C GLU A 248 20.90 11.60 -31.40
N GLN A 249 20.96 12.11 -30.17
CA GLN A 249 20.80 11.30 -28.96
C GLN A 249 19.37 10.75 -28.88
N LEU A 250 18.36 11.54 -29.24
CA LEU A 250 16.96 11.09 -29.29
C LEU A 250 16.74 9.90 -30.22
N GLN A 251 17.46 9.80 -31.35
CA GLN A 251 17.35 8.64 -32.26
C GLN A 251 17.94 7.35 -31.67
N GLN A 252 19.02 7.45 -30.90
CA GLN A 252 19.60 6.32 -30.18
C GLN A 252 18.75 5.92 -28.96
N PHE A 253 18.17 6.90 -28.26
CA PHE A 253 17.27 6.67 -27.11
C PHE A 253 15.88 6.17 -27.50
N ASN A 254 15.37 6.48 -28.71
CA ASN A 254 14.14 5.89 -29.23
C ASN A 254 14.21 4.35 -29.38
N LYS A 255 15.41 3.76 -29.40
CA LYS A 255 15.62 2.30 -29.32
C LYS A 255 15.64 1.76 -27.89
N ILE A 256 15.82 2.63 -26.88
CA ILE A 256 16.11 2.26 -25.48
C ILE A 256 14.94 2.61 -24.53
N SER A 257 14.18 3.67 -24.81
CA SER A 257 13.05 4.12 -23.97
C SER A 257 11.74 3.99 -24.74
N ASN A 258 11.14 2.79 -24.68
CA ASN A 258 9.83 2.55 -25.29
C ASN A 258 8.74 2.89 -24.26
N THR A 259 8.05 4.02 -24.43
CA THR A 259 6.94 4.44 -23.53
C THR A 259 5.91 3.31 -23.40
N THR A 260 5.64 2.58 -24.49
CA THR A 260 4.80 1.37 -24.52
C THR A 260 5.31 0.29 -23.55
N LEU A 261 6.62 0.05 -23.48
CA LEU A 261 7.23 -0.95 -22.59
C LEU A 261 7.11 -0.53 -21.12
N ASN A 262 7.36 0.74 -20.81
CA ASN A 262 7.23 1.25 -19.45
C ASN A 262 5.76 1.22 -18.97
N SER A 263 4.81 1.59 -19.83
CA SER A 263 3.37 1.45 -19.55
C SER A 263 2.97 -0.01 -19.34
N ALA A 264 3.50 -0.94 -20.13
CA ALA A 264 3.27 -2.37 -19.94
C ALA A 264 3.85 -2.87 -18.60
N LYS A 265 5.06 -2.43 -18.21
CA LYS A 265 5.65 -2.74 -16.90
C LYS A 265 4.80 -2.23 -15.73
N ILE A 266 4.26 -1.02 -15.83
CA ILE A 266 3.33 -0.45 -14.84
C ILE A 266 2.08 -1.34 -14.74
N LEU A 267 1.49 -1.72 -15.88
CA LEU A 267 0.30 -2.57 -15.91
C LEU A 267 0.56 -3.93 -15.26
N VAL A 268 1.67 -4.60 -15.59
CA VAL A 268 2.05 -5.89 -14.99
C VAL A 268 2.27 -5.73 -13.47
N SER A 269 2.85 -4.62 -13.03
CA SER A 269 3.07 -4.35 -11.59
C SER A 269 1.78 -4.17 -10.78
N MET A 270 0.66 -3.82 -11.43
CA MET A 270 -0.63 -3.64 -10.77
C MET A 270 -1.37 -4.96 -10.55
N ILE A 271 -1.08 -6.00 -11.34
CA ILE A 271 -1.80 -7.28 -11.33
C ILE A 271 -1.89 -7.89 -9.92
N PRO A 272 -0.80 -8.00 -9.12
CA PRO A 272 -0.87 -8.63 -7.81
C PRO A 272 -1.82 -7.91 -6.85
N ILE A 273 -1.81 -6.58 -6.84
CA ILE A 273 -2.73 -5.79 -6.01
C ILE A 273 -4.17 -6.00 -6.49
N LEU A 274 -4.42 -5.94 -7.80
CA LEU A 274 -5.76 -6.12 -8.37
C LEU A 274 -6.34 -7.50 -8.05
N LEU A 275 -5.50 -8.54 -7.98
CA LEU A 275 -5.91 -9.88 -7.57
C LEU A 275 -6.25 -9.96 -6.08
N ILE A 276 -5.47 -9.31 -5.22
CA ILE A 276 -5.65 -9.34 -3.76
C ILE A 276 -6.85 -8.48 -3.32
N TYR A 277 -7.12 -7.37 -4.03
CA TYR A 277 -8.08 -6.36 -3.62
C TYR A 277 -9.51 -6.89 -3.40
N PRO A 278 -10.14 -7.68 -4.30
CA PRO A 278 -11.47 -8.24 -4.07
C PRO A 278 -11.57 -9.12 -2.80
N PHE A 279 -10.51 -9.88 -2.49
CA PHE A 279 -10.48 -10.73 -1.30
C PHE A 279 -10.39 -9.95 0.01
N LEU A 280 -9.79 -8.75 -0.03
CA LEU A 280 -9.69 -7.87 1.13
C LEU A 280 -10.91 -6.94 1.26
N GLN A 281 -11.52 -6.54 0.14
CA GLN A 281 -12.71 -5.69 0.09
C GLN A 281 -13.89 -6.27 0.88
N ARG A 282 -14.10 -7.60 0.83
CA ARG A 282 -15.18 -8.25 1.60
C ARG A 282 -15.09 -8.00 3.12
N TYR A 283 -13.88 -7.81 3.65
CA TYR A 283 -13.67 -7.53 5.08
C TYR A 283 -13.75 -6.04 5.40
N LEU A 284 -13.34 -5.16 4.48
CA LEU A 284 -13.41 -3.70 4.63
C LEU A 284 -14.85 -3.20 4.82
N ILE A 285 -15.80 -3.75 4.06
CA ILE A 285 -17.21 -3.34 4.10
C ILE A 285 -17.83 -3.60 5.49
N HIS A 286 -17.32 -4.59 6.23
CA HIS A 286 -17.77 -4.89 7.58
C HIS A 286 -16.97 -4.12 8.65
N GLY A 287 -15.65 -3.93 8.45
CA GLY A 287 -14.76 -3.31 9.44
C GLY A 287 -14.92 -1.79 9.61
N ILE A 288 -15.14 -1.05 8.52
CA ILE A 288 -15.28 0.43 8.59
C ILE A 288 -16.62 0.83 9.21
N VAL A 289 -17.68 0.06 8.93
CA VAL A 289 -19.03 0.35 9.45
C VAL A 289 -19.08 0.20 10.97
N LEU A 290 -18.38 -0.78 11.54
CA LEU A 290 -18.32 -0.98 13.00
C LEU A 290 -17.53 0.12 13.74
N GLY A 291 -16.54 0.76 13.10
CA GLY A 291 -15.79 1.88 13.70
C GLY A 291 -16.51 3.23 13.63
N ALA A 292 -17.50 3.37 12.74
CA ALA A 292 -18.27 4.59 12.53
C ALA A 292 -19.57 4.63 13.35
N VAL A 293 -20.08 3.49 13.82
CA VAL A 293 -21.20 3.42 14.76
C VAL A 293 -20.64 3.57 16.18
N LYS A 294 -20.34 4.81 16.54
CA LYS A 294 -20.35 5.21 17.95
C LYS A 294 -21.82 5.37 18.35
N GLU A 295 -22.29 4.54 19.27
CA GLU A 295 -23.32 4.99 20.21
C GLU A 295 -22.71 5.99 21.21
#